data_AF-A0A1A6HGZ0-F1
#
_entry.id   AF-A0A1A6HGZ0-F1
#
_cell.length_a   1.000
_cell.length_b   1.000
_cell.length_c   1.000
_cell.angle_alpha   90.00
_cell.angle_beta   90.00
_cell.angle_gamma   90.00
#
_symmetry.space_group_name_H-M   'P 1'
#
loop_
_entity.id
_entity.type
_entity.pdbx_description
1 polymer ?
#
loop_
_entity_poly.entity_id
_entity_poly.type
_entity_poly.pdbx_seq_one_letter_code
_entity_poly.pdbx_strand_id
1 'polypeptide(L)'
;MEQIVYCQDQVYRGALKEVREKEDKKEKSKVLINPVTFQYHSEPPQKDSTTELSQYLNAYYQECRRSIGRQVPLIIQYFILQTFGKEMEKAMLQLLQDKVNCSWLLAERSDTREKRKFLKRRLSRLDQARQKLAKFSY
;
A
#
# COMPACT_ATOMS: atom_id res chain seq x y z
N MET A 1 -6.90 -12.24 15.67
CA MET A 1 -8.30 -11.77 15.67
C MET A 1 -9.17 -12.63 14.77
N GLU A 2 -8.78 -12.93 13.53
CA GLU A 2 -9.57 -13.76 12.59
C GLU A 2 -9.88 -15.20 13.05
N GLN A 3 -9.22 -15.70 14.10
CA GLN A 3 -9.52 -17.00 14.72
C GLN A 3 -10.77 -16.97 15.62
N ILE A 4 -11.28 -15.79 15.95
CA ILE A 4 -12.51 -15.60 16.73
C ILE A 4 -13.63 -15.31 15.74
N VAL A 5 -14.72 -16.08 15.79
CA VAL A 5 -15.89 -15.84 14.95
C VAL A 5 -16.72 -14.70 15.53
N TYR A 6 -16.56 -13.50 14.95
CA TYR A 6 -17.29 -12.31 15.36
C TYR A 6 -17.53 -11.37 14.19
N CYS A 7 -18.77 -10.90 14.03
CA CYS A 7 -19.11 -9.89 13.03
C CYS A 7 -20.18 -8.95 13.61
N GLN A 8 -20.08 -7.67 13.31
CA GLN A 8 -21.09 -6.70 13.73
C GLN A 8 -22.37 -6.89 12.91
N ASP A 9 -23.53 -6.95 13.57
CA ASP A 9 -24.82 -7.26 12.96
C ASP A 9 -25.17 -6.41 11.73
N GLN A 10 -24.88 -5.12 11.77
CA GLN A 10 -25.18 -4.21 10.65
C GLN A 10 -24.40 -4.58 9.39
N VAL A 11 -23.13 -4.95 9.55
CA VAL A 11 -22.23 -5.34 8.46
C VAL A 11 -22.60 -6.74 7.96
N TYR A 12 -22.82 -7.66 8.89
CA TYR A 12 -23.22 -9.03 8.59
C TYR A 12 -24.54 -9.11 7.81
N ARG A 13 -25.56 -8.34 8.22
CA ARG A 13 -26.85 -8.30 7.54
C ARG A 13 -26.73 -7.83 6.09
N GLY A 14 -25.85 -6.86 5.82
CA GLY A 14 -25.55 -6.41 4.47
C GLY A 14 -24.92 -7.52 3.63
N ALA A 15 -23.90 -8.18 4.16
CA ALA A 15 -23.22 -9.30 3.50
C ALA A 15 -24.16 -10.48 3.21
N LEU A 16 -25.01 -10.84 4.18
CA LEU A 16 -25.97 -11.93 4.03
C LEU A 16 -27.00 -11.63 2.94
N LYS A 17 -27.47 -10.38 2.85
CA LYS A 17 -28.35 -9.93 1.77
C LYS A 17 -27.67 -10.08 0.41
N GLU A 18 -26.41 -9.64 0.28
CA GLU A 18 -25.65 -9.80 -0.96
C GLU A 18 -25.43 -11.27 -1.36
N VAL A 19 -25.16 -12.15 -0.41
CA VAL A 19 -24.95 -13.59 -0.67
C VAL A 19 -26.24 -14.22 -1.22
N ARG A 20 -27.37 -13.94 -0.56
CA ARG A 20 -28.69 -14.42 -1.01
C ARG A 20 -29.05 -13.90 -2.41
N GLU A 21 -28.85 -12.61 -2.67
CA GLU A 21 -29.09 -12.04 -4.00
C GLU A 21 -28.19 -12.64 -5.09
N LYS A 22 -26.94 -12.99 -4.76
CA LYS A 22 -26.02 -13.65 -5.71
C LYS A 22 -26.44 -15.10 -6.01
N GLU A 23 -26.97 -15.81 -5.03
CA GLU A 23 -27.48 -17.16 -5.20
C GLU A 23 -28.77 -17.17 -6.02
N ASP A 24 -29.73 -16.30 -5.70
CA ASP A 24 -30.99 -16.14 -6.45
C ASP A 24 -30.74 -15.79 -7.93
N LYS A 25 -29.75 -14.93 -8.21
CA LYS A 25 -29.34 -14.58 -9.59
C LYS A 25 -28.74 -15.79 -10.32
N LYS A 26 -27.91 -16.58 -9.65
CA LYS A 26 -27.31 -17.79 -10.24
C LYS A 26 -28.37 -18.85 -10.56
N GLU A 27 -29.38 -18.99 -9.71
CA GLU A 27 -30.48 -19.93 -9.92
C GLU A 27 -31.34 -19.51 -11.13
N LYS A 28 -31.71 -18.23 -11.21
CA LYS A 28 -32.44 -17.67 -12.37
C LYS A 28 -31.67 -17.80 -13.68
N SER A 29 -30.34 -17.62 -13.67
CA SER A 29 -29.50 -17.81 -14.86
C SER A 29 -29.41 -19.27 -15.31
N LYS A 30 -29.49 -20.25 -14.40
CA LYS A 30 -29.50 -21.69 -14.75
C LYS A 30 -30.82 -22.10 -15.41
N VAL A 31 -31.95 -21.56 -14.93
CA VAL A 31 -33.28 -21.82 -15.50
C VAL A 31 -33.41 -21.31 -16.94
N LEU A 32 -32.76 -20.18 -17.27
CA LEU A 32 -32.78 -19.60 -18.61
C LEU A 32 -31.98 -20.39 -19.66
N ILE A 33 -31.10 -21.31 -19.26
CA ILE A 33 -30.24 -22.09 -20.17
C ILE A 33 -30.90 -23.43 -20.57
N ASN A 34 -31.88 -23.92 -19.81
CA ASN A 34 -32.62 -25.16 -20.11
C ASN A 34 -34.11 -24.88 -20.36
N PRO A 35 -34.57 -24.73 -21.62
CA PRO A 35 -35.94 -24.34 -21.92
C PRO A 35 -36.96 -25.50 -21.91
N VAL A 36 -36.56 -26.74 -21.60
CA VAL A 36 -37.47 -27.89 -21.61
C VAL A 36 -37.64 -28.43 -20.19
N THR A 37 -38.65 -27.92 -19.47
CA THR A 37 -39.61 -28.72 -18.68
C THR A 37 -40.71 -27.76 -18.20
N PHE A 38 -41.92 -27.92 -18.72
CA PHE A 38 -43.12 -27.26 -18.23
C PHE A 38 -43.55 -27.86 -16.88
N GLN A 39 -43.78 -26.97 -15.91
CA GLN A 39 -44.91 -26.95 -14.98
C GLN A 39 -45.11 -28.14 -14.02
N TYR A 40 -44.74 -27.95 -12.75
CA TYR A 40 -45.51 -28.43 -11.59
C TYR A 40 -45.43 -27.41 -10.44
N HIS A 41 -46.56 -27.16 -9.80
CA HIS A 41 -46.65 -26.49 -8.50
C HIS A 41 -45.65 -27.13 -7.54
N SER A 42 -44.54 -26.45 -7.28
CA SER A 42 -43.65 -26.79 -6.19
C SER A 42 -44.01 -25.85 -5.05
N GLU A 43 -44.42 -26.42 -3.92
CA GLU A 43 -44.33 -25.76 -2.63
C GLU A 43 -42.95 -25.07 -2.51
N PRO A 44 -42.86 -23.91 -1.81
CA PRO A 44 -41.57 -23.25 -1.63
C PRO A 44 -40.57 -24.30 -1.13
N PRO A 45 -39.39 -24.47 -1.78
CA PRO A 45 -38.45 -25.49 -1.39
C PRO A 45 -38.18 -25.30 0.10
N GLN A 46 -38.50 -26.31 0.91
CA GLN A 46 -38.05 -26.36 2.29
C GLN A 46 -36.54 -26.16 2.22
N LYS A 47 -36.07 -25.00 2.69
CA LYS A 47 -34.65 -24.70 2.69
C LYS A 47 -33.99 -25.72 3.60
N ASP A 48 -33.24 -26.64 3.02
CA ASP A 48 -32.44 -27.58 3.80
C ASP A 48 -31.57 -26.75 4.75
N SER A 49 -31.61 -27.06 6.04
CA SER A 49 -30.86 -26.34 7.09
C SER A 49 -29.36 -26.22 6.78
N THR A 50 -28.82 -27.15 5.99
CA THR A 50 -27.46 -27.15 5.46
C THR A 50 -27.20 -26.02 4.46
N THR A 51 -28.18 -25.70 3.61
CA THR A 51 -28.10 -24.58 2.65
C THR A 51 -28.13 -23.24 3.36
N GLU A 52 -28.97 -23.08 4.39
CA GLU A 52 -29.00 -21.85 5.19
C GLU A 52 -27.71 -21.62 5.97
N LEU A 53 -27.15 -22.68 6.57
CA LEU A 53 -25.87 -22.60 7.28
C LEU A 53 -24.72 -22.17 6.33
N SER A 54 -24.73 -22.67 5.09
CA SER A 54 -23.74 -22.27 4.09
C SER A 54 -23.85 -20.79 3.70
N GLN A 55 -25.07 -20.24 3.60
CA GLN A 55 -25.29 -18.81 3.37
C GLN A 55 -24.74 -17.96 4.50
N TYR A 56 -24.99 -18.37 5.75
CA TYR A 56 -24.50 -17.67 6.93
C TYR A 56 -22.96 -17.66 7.01
N LEU A 57 -22.33 -18.80 6.70
CA LEU A 57 -20.88 -18.92 6.66
C LEU A 57 -20.26 -18.11 5.50
N ASN A 58 -20.90 -18.15 4.33
CA ASN A 58 -20.47 -17.35 3.18
C ASN A 58 -20.52 -15.85 3.48
N ALA A 59 -21.57 -15.38 4.16
CA ALA A 59 -21.67 -13.98 4.57
C ALA A 59 -20.51 -13.57 5.49
N TYR A 60 -20.17 -14.42 6.47
CA TYR A 60 -19.03 -14.20 7.36
C TYR A 60 -17.71 -14.18 6.60
N TYR A 61 -17.49 -15.15 5.72
CA TYR A 61 -16.27 -15.25 4.91
C TYR A 61 -16.06 -14.02 4.01
N GLN A 62 -17.13 -13.49 3.40
CA GLN A 62 -17.04 -12.29 2.57
C GLN A 62 -16.60 -11.07 3.40
N GLU A 63 -17.10 -10.92 4.62
CA GLU A 63 -16.71 -9.80 5.49
C GLU A 63 -15.28 -9.95 6.02
N CYS A 64 -14.86 -11.15 6.44
CA CYS A 64 -13.46 -11.41 6.77
C CYS A 64 -12.54 -11.06 5.59
N ARG A 65 -12.90 -11.49 4.37
CA ARG A 65 -12.12 -11.18 3.17
C ARG A 65 -12.00 -9.67 2.93
N ARG A 66 -13.10 -8.92 3.05
CA ARG A 66 -13.12 -7.45 2.91
C ARG A 66 -12.27 -6.78 4.00
N SER A 67 -12.40 -7.24 5.24
CA SER A 67 -11.67 -6.71 6.39
C SER A 67 -10.17 -6.90 6.21
N ILE A 68 -9.71 -8.12 5.92
CA ILE A 68 -8.29 -8.45 5.70
C ILE A 68 -7.76 -7.67 4.49
N GLY A 69 -8.53 -7.61 3.40
CA GLY A 69 -8.17 -6.85 2.19
C GLY A 69 -8.00 -5.35 2.44
N ARG A 70 -8.63 -4.79 3.48
CA ARG A 70 -8.43 -3.39 3.91
C ARG A 70 -7.32 -3.26 4.95
N GLN A 71 -7.34 -4.11 5.98
CA GLN A 71 -6.47 -3.98 7.14
C GLN A 71 -5.01 -4.34 6.85
N VAL A 72 -4.75 -5.41 6.09
CA VAL A 72 -3.37 -5.83 5.81
C VAL A 72 -2.59 -4.77 5.03
N PRO A 73 -3.12 -4.19 3.92
CA PRO A 73 -2.43 -3.10 3.24
C PRO A 73 -2.21 -1.87 4.12
N LEU A 74 -3.18 -1.52 4.97
CA LEU A 74 -3.04 -0.38 5.90
C LEU A 74 -1.93 -0.63 6.92
N ILE A 75 -1.85 -1.83 7.49
CA ILE A 75 -0.77 -2.22 8.41
C ILE A 75 0.58 -2.13 7.69
N ILE A 76 0.69 -2.70 6.49
CA ILE A 76 1.92 -2.64 5.69
C ILE A 76 2.32 -1.19 5.43
N GLN A 77 1.40 -0.37 4.93
CA GLN A 77 1.67 1.04 4.63
C GLN A 77 2.09 1.82 5.88
N TYR A 78 1.40 1.60 6.99
CA TYR A 78 1.72 2.29 8.24
C TYR A 78 3.13 1.93 8.72
N PHE A 79 3.46 0.63 8.83
CA PHE A 79 4.75 0.23 9.38
C PHE A 79 5.91 0.43 8.40
N ILE A 80 5.76 -0.01 7.15
CA ILE A 80 6.87 -0.04 6.19
C ILE A 80 7.16 1.34 5.60
N LEU A 81 6.15 2.19 5.43
CA LEU A 81 6.37 3.52 4.85
C LEU A 81 6.40 4.59 5.94
N GLN A 82 5.33 4.73 6.72
CA GLN A 82 5.21 5.88 7.62
C GLN A 82 6.14 5.76 8.83
N THR A 83 6.04 4.65 9.58
CA THR A 83 6.81 4.45 10.80
C THR A 83 8.29 4.28 10.49
N PHE A 84 8.63 3.42 9.52
CA PHE A 84 10.00 3.25 9.08
C PHE A 84 10.62 4.57 8.59
N GLY A 85 9.91 5.35 7.77
CA GLY A 85 10.42 6.64 7.28
C GLY A 85 10.73 7.62 8.42
N LYS A 86 9.84 7.72 9.41
CA LYS A 86 10.05 8.56 10.60
C LYS A 86 11.24 8.09 11.45
N GLU A 87 11.37 6.79 11.68
CA GLU A 87 12.49 6.24 12.44
C GLU A 87 13.82 6.40 11.68
N MET A 88 13.80 6.23 10.35
CA MET A 88 14.96 6.49 9.50
C MET A 88 15.38 7.95 9.56
N GLU A 89 14.45 8.91 9.46
CA GLU A 89 14.74 10.34 9.59
C GLU A 89 15.39 10.66 10.94
N LYS A 90 14.84 10.15 12.04
CA LYS A 90 15.41 10.30 13.38
C LYS A 90 16.83 9.72 13.46
N ALA A 91 17.04 8.51 12.93
CA ALA A 91 18.35 7.87 12.93
C ALA A 91 19.37 8.68 12.10
N MET A 92 18.98 9.23 10.95
CA MET A 92 19.84 10.09 10.15
C MET A 92 20.24 11.36 10.91
N LEU A 93 19.32 11.98 11.65
CA LEU A 93 19.64 13.13 12.49
C LEU A 93 20.55 12.77 13.67
N GLN A 94 20.40 11.58 14.24
CA GLN A 94 21.27 11.09 15.31
C GLN A 94 22.73 10.93 14.85
N LEU A 95 22.98 10.52 13.60
CA LEU A 95 24.34 10.42 13.05
C LEU A 95 25.09 11.77 13.09
N LEU A 96 24.38 12.89 12.99
CA LEU A 96 24.98 14.23 13.01
C LEU A 96 25.37 14.69 14.43
N GLN A 97 24.90 14.02 15.48
CA GLN A 97 25.21 14.39 16.87
C GLN A 97 26.66 14.05 17.24
N ASP A 98 27.22 12.97 16.66
CA ASP A 98 28.60 12.59 16.86
C ASP A 98 29.54 13.40 15.95
N LYS A 99 30.06 14.50 16.51
CA LYS A 99 30.94 15.43 15.76
C LYS A 99 32.23 14.78 15.26
N VAL A 100 32.75 13.77 15.95
CA VAL A 100 34.03 13.13 15.57
C VAL A 100 33.81 12.27 14.33
N ASN A 101 32.78 11.42 14.37
CA ASN A 101 32.45 10.54 13.26
C ASN A 101 31.83 11.27 12.06
N CYS A 102 31.16 12.41 12.29
CA CYS A 102 30.61 13.24 11.22
C CYS A 102 31.68 13.75 10.24
N SER A 103 32.88 14.09 10.74
CA SER A 103 34.00 14.53 9.88
C SER A 103 34.46 13.45 8.90
N TRP A 104 34.42 12.19 9.33
CA TRP A 104 34.74 11.02 8.51
C TRP A 104 33.63 10.72 7.51
N LEU A 105 32.35 10.79 7.92
CA LEU A 105 31.20 10.60 7.03
C LEU A 105 31.14 11.64 5.90
N LEU A 106 31.58 12.88 6.18
CA LEU A 106 31.64 13.97 5.20
C LEU A 106 32.91 13.97 4.36
N ALA A 107 33.83 13.01 4.56
CA ALA A 107 35.05 12.93 3.79
C ALA A 107 34.74 12.58 2.33
N GLU A 108 35.03 13.50 1.43
CA GLU A 108 34.87 13.25 -0.01
C GLU A 108 35.84 12.18 -0.53
N ARG A 109 35.41 11.48 -1.57
CA ARG A 109 36.29 10.62 -2.36
C ARG A 109 37.45 11.42 -2.95
N SER A 110 38.63 10.81 -2.96
CA SER A 110 39.90 11.49 -3.31
C SER A 110 39.89 12.12 -4.70
N ASP A 111 39.33 11.44 -5.70
CA ASP A 111 39.18 11.90 -7.08
C ASP A 111 38.32 13.17 -7.19
N THR A 112 37.20 13.21 -6.48
CA THR A 112 36.27 14.34 -6.44
C THR A 112 36.92 15.54 -5.77
N ARG A 113 37.65 15.29 -4.68
CA ARG A 113 38.42 16.31 -3.97
C ARG A 113 39.49 16.95 -4.86
N GLU A 114 40.29 16.15 -5.55
CA GLU A 114 41.35 16.68 -6.42
C GLU A 114 40.78 17.40 -7.65
N LYS A 115 39.71 16.87 -8.26
CA LYS A 115 39.01 17.54 -9.38
C LYS A 115 38.45 18.90 -8.95
N ARG A 116 37.82 18.97 -7.77
CA ARG A 116 37.30 20.21 -7.19
C ARG A 116 38.41 21.23 -6.92
N LYS A 117 39.54 20.81 -6.34
CA LYS A 117 40.72 21.68 -6.14
C LYS A 117 41.26 22.22 -7.47
N PHE A 118 41.41 21.36 -8.48
CA PHE A 118 41.89 21.76 -9.81
C PHE A 118 40.96 22.80 -10.45
N LEU A 119 39.66 22.56 -10.46
CA LEU A 119 38.67 23.47 -11.03
C LEU A 119 38.65 24.82 -10.29
N LYS A 120 38.73 24.81 -8.95
CA LYS A 120 38.79 26.05 -8.15
C LYS A 120 40.02 26.89 -8.47
N ARG A 121 41.19 26.26 -8.65
CA ARG A 121 42.43 26.95 -9.07
C ARG A 121 42.31 27.51 -10.48
N ARG A 122 41.75 26.74 -11.42
CA ARG A 122 41.52 27.18 -12.80
C ARG A 122 40.58 28.37 -12.85
N LEU A 123 39.49 28.34 -12.08
CA LEU A 123 38.54 29.45 -11.98
C LEU A 123 39.20 30.71 -11.45
N SER A 124 39.99 30.60 -10.37
CA SER A 124 40.73 31.75 -9.82
C SER A 124 41.70 32.37 -10.83
N ARG A 125 42.41 31.55 -11.61
CA ARG A 125 43.28 32.03 -12.71
C ARG A 125 42.49 32.73 -13.81
N LEU A 126 41.35 32.19 -14.21
CA LEU A 126 40.49 32.81 -15.23
C LEU A 126 39.94 34.15 -14.74
N ASP A 127 39.58 34.24 -13.47
CA ASP A 127 39.07 35.48 -12.87
C ASP A 127 40.15 36.56 -12.82
N GLN A 128 41.39 36.20 -12.45
CA GLN A 128 42.54 37.12 -12.54
C GLN A 128 42.81 37.58 -13.97
N ALA A 129 42.72 36.68 -14.95
CA ALA A 129 42.89 37.04 -16.36
C ALA A 129 41.80 38.02 -16.82
N ARG A 130 40.54 37.76 -16.45
CA ARG A 130 39.41 38.66 -16.72
C ARG A 130 39.64 40.04 -16.09
N GLN A 131 40.08 40.12 -14.84
CA GLN A 131 40.36 41.39 -14.16
C GLN A 131 41.46 42.18 -14.87
N LYS A 132 42.52 41.51 -15.35
CA LYS A 132 43.58 42.17 -16.12
C LYS A 132 43.09 42.67 -17.47
N LEU A 133 42.28 41.88 -18.19
CA LEU A 133 41.68 42.30 -19.46
C LEU A 133 40.75 43.51 -19.27
N ALA A 134 39.95 43.51 -18.21
CA ALA A 134 39.08 44.65 -17.89
C ALA A 134 39.85 45.94 -17.63
N LYS A 135 41.03 45.86 -16.98
CA LYS A 135 41.93 47.00 -16.75
C LYS A 135 42.60 47.53 -18.04
N PHE A 136 42.74 46.70 -19.06
CA PHE A 136 43.31 47.07 -20.36
C PHE A 136 42.28 47.64 -21.34
N SER A 137 40.98 47.47 -21.06
CA SER A 137 39.88 47.92 -21.92
C SER A 137 39.43 49.37 -21.63
N TYR A 138 40.20 50.11 -20.83
CA TYR A 138 40.01 51.52 -20.50
C TYR A 138 41.25 52.34 -20.91
#